data_AF-A0A842SN09-F1
#
_entry.id   AF-A0A842SN09-F1
#
_cell.length_a   1.000
_cell.length_b   1.000
_cell.length_c   1.000
_cell.angle_alpha   90.00
_cell.angle_beta   90.00
_cell.angle_gamma   90.00
#
_symmetry.space_group_name_H-M   'P 1'
#
loop_
_entity.id
_entity.type
_entity.pdbx_description
1 polymer ?
#
loop_
_entity_poly.entity_id
_entity_poly.type
_entity_poly.pdbx_seq_one_letter_code
_entity_poly.pdbx_strand_id
1 'polypeptide(L)'
;MKIDYQKWHDGIGYDLDAINDANEEERKEIEKTLINRNPPDWRDIEALATLDTKGAHLALKSSILNGTDDINMAVLRFAPKLVNDQLKTKLIVKALNSANFYNGLSPALDLVENFHPEEIVRELIQGLLKREGEVAVHFAAMLFYIYGKADSPFDLENRTFFLKFNTHEPSERKAIFRELCGKINVNCIEYLDRIKI
;
A
#
# COMPACT_ATOMS: atom_id res chain seq x y z
N MET A 1 0.32 20.11 22.43
CA MET A 1 0.18 19.59 21.06
C MET A 1 -0.67 18.33 21.12
N LYS A 2 -1.85 18.29 20.49
CA LYS A 2 -2.67 17.06 20.38
C LYS A 2 -2.34 16.42 19.03
N ILE A 3 -1.58 15.31 19.06
CA ILE A 3 -1.34 14.47 17.89
C ILE A 3 -2.48 13.46 17.86
N ASP A 4 -3.25 13.41 16.77
CA ASP A 4 -4.24 12.37 16.52
C ASP A 4 -3.57 11.16 15.83
N TYR A 5 -4.31 10.06 15.72
CA TYR A 5 -3.79 8.81 15.14
C TYR A 5 -3.20 9.03 13.74
N GLN A 6 -3.89 9.79 12.89
CA GLN A 6 -3.46 10.05 11.53
C GLN A 6 -2.14 10.84 11.50
N LYS A 7 -1.99 11.88 12.32
CA LYS A 7 -0.74 12.65 12.41
C LYS A 7 0.44 11.84 12.95
N TRP A 8 0.18 10.87 13.83
CA TRP A 8 1.21 9.97 14.33
C TRP A 8 1.58 8.89 13.29
N HIS A 9 0.59 8.34 12.59
CA HIS A 9 0.75 7.25 11.63
C HIS A 9 1.32 7.72 10.28
N ASP A 10 0.77 8.80 9.72
CA ASP A 10 1.09 9.30 8.38
C ASP A 10 2.04 10.52 8.41
N GLY A 11 2.18 11.16 9.57
CA GLY A 11 2.85 12.45 9.70
C GLY A 11 1.91 13.63 9.45
N ILE A 12 2.46 14.85 9.47
CA ILE A 12 1.71 16.09 9.23
C ILE A 12 1.94 16.53 7.78
N GLY A 13 0.87 16.58 6.98
CA GLY A 13 0.87 17.11 5.61
C GLY A 13 0.94 18.64 5.55
N TYR A 14 0.79 19.19 4.35
CA TYR A 14 0.63 20.64 4.20
C TYR A 14 -0.74 21.11 4.69
N ASP A 15 -0.86 22.41 4.97
CA ASP A 15 -2.15 23.04 5.19
C ASP A 15 -2.87 23.18 3.84
N LEU A 16 -3.71 22.18 3.52
CA LEU A 16 -4.43 22.13 2.25
C LEU A 16 -5.52 23.21 2.15
N ASP A 17 -6.06 23.63 3.30
CA ASP A 17 -7.04 24.73 3.34
C ASP A 17 -6.36 26.04 2.94
N ALA A 18 -5.14 26.29 3.42
CA ALA A 18 -4.35 27.44 2.96
C ALA A 18 -4.04 27.42 1.45
N ILE A 19 -3.84 26.24 0.84
CA ILE A 19 -3.68 26.12 -0.62
C ILE A 19 -4.99 26.44 -1.35
N ASN A 20 -6.13 26.05 -0.78
CA ASN A 20 -7.45 26.31 -1.36
C ASN A 20 -7.84 27.78 -1.26
N ASP A 21 -7.49 28.44 -0.16
CA ASP A 21 -7.75 29.86 0.11
C ASP A 21 -6.80 30.81 -0.62
N ALA A 22 -5.66 30.30 -1.12
CA ALA A 22 -4.69 31.07 -1.88
C ALA A 22 -5.28 31.59 -3.20
N ASN A 23 -4.89 32.81 -3.58
CA ASN A 23 -5.32 33.41 -4.83
C ASN A 23 -4.62 32.75 -6.05
N GLU A 24 -5.04 33.10 -7.27
CA GLU A 24 -4.52 32.47 -8.49
C GLU A 24 -3.00 32.64 -8.69
N GLU A 25 -2.42 33.77 -8.28
CA GLU A 25 -0.97 34.01 -8.40
C GLU A 25 -0.20 33.20 -7.36
N GLU A 26 -0.69 33.16 -6.13
CA GLU A 26 -0.12 32.35 -5.04
C GLU A 26 -0.17 30.86 -5.39
N ARG A 27 -1.30 30.36 -5.90
CA ARG A 27 -1.42 28.96 -6.34
C ARG A 27 -0.44 28.60 -7.45
N LYS A 28 -0.18 29.50 -8.40
CA LYS A 28 0.83 29.28 -9.45
C LYS A 28 2.24 29.18 -8.89
N GLU A 29 2.61 30.02 -7.93
CA GLU A 29 3.94 29.96 -7.30
C GLU A 29 4.09 28.76 -6.35
N ILE A 30 3.01 28.37 -5.64
CA ILE A 30 2.95 27.11 -4.88
C ILE A 30 3.18 25.93 -5.83
N GLU A 31 2.41 25.83 -6.91
CA GLU A 31 2.56 24.76 -7.91
C GLU A 31 3.99 24.68 -8.43
N LYS A 32 4.55 25.81 -8.85
CA LYS A 32 5.93 25.90 -9.35
C LYS A 32 6.95 25.44 -8.31
N THR A 33 6.76 25.78 -7.04
CA THR A 33 7.65 25.35 -5.96
C THR A 33 7.57 23.84 -5.74
N LEU A 34 6.37 23.27 -5.74
CA LEU A 34 6.16 21.83 -5.58
C LEU A 34 6.75 21.03 -6.75
N ILE A 35 6.51 21.48 -7.99
CA ILE A 35 7.01 20.82 -9.20
C ILE A 35 8.55 20.83 -9.27
N ASN A 36 9.19 21.90 -8.80
CA ASN A 36 10.64 22.05 -8.88
C ASN A 36 11.40 21.40 -7.71
N ARG A 37 10.69 20.83 -6.72
CA ARG A 37 11.36 20.16 -5.60
C ARG A 37 11.94 18.81 -6.04
N ASN A 38 13.19 18.56 -5.66
CA ASN A 38 13.89 17.32 -5.94
C ASN A 38 14.77 16.88 -4.75
N PRO A 39 14.54 15.70 -4.15
CA PRO A 39 13.46 14.76 -4.46
C PRO A 39 12.09 15.29 -4.00
N PRO A 40 10.99 14.88 -4.67
CA PRO A 40 9.64 15.14 -4.16
C PRO A 40 9.39 14.30 -2.90
N ASP A 41 8.54 14.82 -2.02
CA ASP A 41 8.00 14.11 -0.85
C ASP A 41 6.52 13.76 -1.06
N TRP A 42 5.97 12.82 -0.28
CA TRP A 42 4.56 12.45 -0.36
C TRP A 42 3.62 13.65 -0.10
N ARG A 43 4.05 14.62 0.71
CA ARG A 43 3.32 15.88 0.96
C ARG A 43 3.20 16.72 -0.30
N ASP A 44 4.22 16.70 -1.15
CA ASP A 44 4.18 17.41 -2.42
C ASP A 44 3.16 16.77 -3.35
N ILE A 45 3.04 15.45 -3.31
CA ILE A 45 2.03 14.70 -4.06
C ILE A 45 0.62 15.06 -3.58
N GLU A 46 0.39 15.12 -2.27
CA GLU A 46 -0.90 15.53 -1.68
C GLU A 46 -1.27 16.98 -2.07
N ALA A 47 -0.31 17.90 -1.98
CA ALA A 47 -0.54 19.30 -2.36
C ALA A 47 -0.76 19.49 -3.87
N LEU A 48 0.01 18.79 -4.72
CA LEU A 48 -0.20 18.80 -6.17
C LEU A 48 -1.57 18.20 -6.55
N ALA A 49 -2.00 17.14 -5.87
CA ALA A 49 -3.34 16.58 -6.07
C ALA A 49 -4.44 17.58 -5.66
N THR A 50 -4.22 18.35 -4.60
CA THR A 50 -5.14 19.40 -4.13
C THR A 50 -5.23 20.57 -5.12
N LEU A 51 -4.13 20.95 -5.75
CA LEU A 51 -4.10 22.03 -6.75
C LEU A 51 -4.96 21.72 -7.99
N ASP A 52 -5.01 20.45 -8.40
CA ASP A 52 -5.81 19.90 -9.50
C ASP A 52 -5.65 20.65 -10.86
N THR A 53 -4.49 21.27 -11.08
CA THR A 53 -4.18 21.96 -12.33
C THR A 53 -3.58 21.00 -13.38
N LYS A 54 -3.57 21.42 -14.65
CA LYS A 54 -2.92 20.66 -15.73
C LYS A 54 -1.43 20.43 -15.47
N GLY A 55 -0.72 21.43 -14.91
CA GLY A 55 0.70 21.29 -14.61
C GLY A 55 0.94 20.33 -13.44
N ALA A 56 0.11 20.40 -12.40
CA ALA A 56 0.13 19.44 -11.30
C ALA A 56 -0.13 18.01 -11.77
N HIS A 57 -1.12 17.78 -12.65
CA HIS A 57 -1.36 16.46 -13.24
C HIS A 57 -0.18 15.92 -14.04
N LEU A 58 0.51 16.78 -14.80
CA LEU A 58 1.71 16.39 -15.55
C LEU A 58 2.86 16.02 -14.60
N ALA A 59 3.04 16.80 -13.53
CA ALA A 59 4.04 16.50 -12.50
C ALA A 59 3.74 15.17 -11.80
N LEU A 60 2.50 14.94 -11.37
CA LEU A 60 2.08 13.67 -10.75
C LEU A 60 2.29 12.47 -11.69
N LYS A 61 1.97 12.60 -12.98
CA LYS A 61 2.25 11.55 -13.98
C LYS A 61 3.74 11.29 -14.15
N SER A 62 4.57 12.34 -14.16
CA SER A 62 6.03 12.22 -14.21
C SER A 62 6.57 11.52 -12.94
N SER A 63 6.01 11.83 -11.78
CA SER A 63 6.36 11.21 -10.50
C SER A 63 6.07 9.72 -10.49
N ILE A 64 5.01 9.23 -11.14
CA ILE A 64 4.76 7.78 -11.25
C ILE A 64 5.85 7.06 -12.08
N LEU A 65 6.35 7.72 -13.12
CA LEU A 65 7.32 7.12 -14.04
C LEU A 65 8.73 7.07 -13.45
N ASN A 66 9.09 8.06 -12.64
CA ASN A 66 10.46 8.29 -12.18
C ASN A 66 10.62 8.23 -10.65
N GLY A 67 9.51 8.13 -9.91
CA GLY A 67 9.49 8.21 -8.45
C GLY A 67 9.82 6.89 -7.76
N THR A 68 10.01 7.00 -6.44
CA THR A 68 10.18 5.87 -5.53
C THR A 68 8.86 5.14 -5.29
N ASP A 69 8.91 3.97 -4.66
CA ASP A 69 7.71 3.22 -4.31
C ASP A 69 6.78 4.04 -3.39
N ASP A 70 7.33 4.82 -2.45
CA ASP A 70 6.54 5.72 -1.58
C ASP A 70 5.81 6.82 -2.37
N ILE A 71 6.49 7.44 -3.34
CA ILE A 71 5.88 8.45 -4.21
C ILE A 71 4.78 7.81 -5.07
N ASN A 72 5.01 6.60 -5.58
CA ASN A 72 3.99 5.87 -6.31
C ASN A 72 2.76 5.59 -5.44
N MET A 73 2.95 5.14 -4.20
CA MET A 73 1.84 4.90 -3.26
C MET A 73 1.11 6.20 -2.91
N ALA A 74 1.83 7.31 -2.72
CA ALA A 74 1.24 8.62 -2.49
C ALA A 74 0.38 9.07 -3.67
N VAL A 75 0.83 8.87 -4.92
CA VAL A 75 0.04 9.24 -6.10
C VAL A 75 -1.21 8.37 -6.21
N LEU A 76 -1.11 7.06 -5.92
CA LEU A 76 -2.26 6.17 -5.89
C LEU A 76 -3.28 6.55 -4.81
N ARG A 77 -2.83 7.09 -3.67
CA ARG A 77 -3.68 7.53 -2.56
C ARG A 77 -4.38 8.86 -2.87
N PHE A 78 -3.61 9.88 -3.28
CA PHE A 78 -4.11 11.25 -3.38
C PHE A 78 -4.64 11.62 -4.78
N ALA A 79 -4.16 10.97 -5.84
CA ALA A 79 -4.59 11.23 -7.21
C ALA A 79 -4.96 9.94 -7.98
N PRO A 80 -5.81 9.05 -7.42
CA PRO A 80 -6.10 7.73 -8.01
C PRO A 80 -6.66 7.82 -9.44
N LYS A 81 -7.39 8.89 -9.77
CA LYS A 81 -8.01 9.09 -11.09
C LYS A 81 -6.99 9.28 -12.22
N LEU A 82 -5.73 9.60 -11.90
CA LEU A 82 -4.66 9.75 -12.89
C LEU A 82 -4.04 8.41 -13.31
N VAL A 83 -4.39 7.32 -12.62
CA VAL A 83 -3.80 6.00 -12.81
C VAL A 83 -4.90 5.01 -13.16
N ASN A 84 -4.72 4.28 -14.27
CA ASN A 84 -5.64 3.21 -14.61
C ASN A 84 -5.40 1.96 -13.75
N ASP A 85 -6.39 1.08 -13.68
CA ASP A 85 -6.36 -0.11 -12.83
C ASP A 85 -5.19 -1.05 -13.15
N GLN A 86 -4.77 -1.13 -14.42
CA GLN A 86 -3.65 -1.96 -14.84
C GLN A 86 -2.33 -1.46 -14.24
N LEU A 87 -2.06 -0.15 -14.32
CA LEU A 87 -0.86 0.45 -13.74
C LEU A 87 -0.94 0.44 -12.21
N LYS A 88 -2.11 0.72 -11.63
CA LYS A 88 -2.35 0.64 -10.18
C LYS A 88 -2.02 -0.76 -9.65
N THR A 89 -2.53 -1.81 -10.31
CA THR A 89 -2.23 -3.21 -9.98
C THR A 89 -0.74 -3.49 -10.04
N LYS A 90 -0.06 -3.10 -11.12
CA LYS A 90 1.39 -3.30 -11.27
C LYS A 90 2.20 -2.62 -10.16
N LEU A 91 1.84 -1.40 -9.78
CA LEU A 91 2.53 -0.64 -8.73
C LEU A 91 2.31 -1.26 -7.35
N ILE A 92 1.08 -1.69 -7.03
CA ILE A 92 0.80 -2.36 -5.75
C ILE A 92 1.52 -3.71 -5.69
N VAL A 93 1.47 -4.51 -6.76
CA VAL A 93 2.22 -5.79 -6.84
C VAL A 93 3.72 -5.57 -6.63
N LYS A 94 4.29 -4.53 -7.24
CA LYS A 94 5.69 -4.16 -7.02
C LYS A 94 5.95 -3.86 -5.54
N ALA A 95 5.12 -3.02 -4.92
CA ALA A 95 5.24 -2.66 -3.50
C ALA A 95 5.10 -3.89 -2.59
N LEU A 96 4.11 -4.77 -2.81
CA LEU A 96 3.95 -6.01 -2.04
C LEU A 96 5.14 -6.97 -2.16
N ASN A 97 5.98 -6.82 -3.19
CA ASN A 97 7.17 -7.63 -3.39
C ASN A 97 8.45 -7.03 -2.80
N SER A 98 8.53 -5.71 -2.63
CA SER A 98 9.74 -5.01 -2.15
C SER A 98 9.60 -4.36 -0.77
N ALA A 99 8.39 -3.92 -0.42
CA ALA A 99 8.14 -3.15 0.79
C ALA A 99 8.31 -4.00 2.05
N ASN A 100 8.72 -3.35 3.13
CA ASN A 100 8.79 -3.92 4.48
C ASN A 100 8.07 -3.01 5.47
N PHE A 101 8.00 -3.43 6.74
CA PHE A 101 7.24 -2.70 7.75
C PHE A 101 7.67 -1.22 7.90
N TYR A 102 8.96 -0.94 7.76
CA TYR A 102 9.50 0.43 7.89
C TYR A 102 9.56 1.20 6.56
N ASN A 103 9.18 0.56 5.45
CA ASN A 103 9.35 1.11 4.12
C ASN A 103 8.20 0.70 3.19
N GLY A 104 7.08 1.43 3.27
CA GLY A 104 6.00 1.41 2.27
C GLY A 104 4.99 0.27 2.36
N LEU A 105 5.10 -0.67 3.31
CA LEU A 105 4.16 -1.81 3.37
C LEU A 105 2.75 -1.39 3.80
N SER A 106 2.63 -0.57 4.85
CA SER A 106 1.34 -0.07 5.33
C SER A 106 0.52 0.65 4.24
N PRO A 107 1.06 1.67 3.54
CA PRO A 107 0.29 2.35 2.50
C PRO A 107 -0.07 1.43 1.32
N ALA A 108 0.75 0.41 1.03
CA ALA A 108 0.37 -0.60 0.04
C ALA A 108 -0.83 -1.43 0.51
N LEU A 109 -0.86 -1.85 1.78
CA LEU A 109 -1.97 -2.63 2.35
C LEU A 109 -3.27 -1.80 2.48
N ASP A 110 -3.18 -0.52 2.81
CA ASP A 110 -4.35 0.39 2.83
C ASP A 110 -5.02 0.48 1.44
N LEU A 111 -4.20 0.49 0.38
CA LEU A 111 -4.70 0.45 -1.00
C LEU A 111 -5.32 -0.90 -1.34
N VAL A 112 -4.70 -2.00 -0.90
CA VAL A 112 -5.19 -3.37 -1.11
C VAL A 112 -6.57 -3.58 -0.48
N GLU A 113 -6.80 -3.02 0.70
CA GLU A 113 -8.08 -3.11 1.42
C GLU A 113 -9.26 -2.74 0.51
N ASN A 114 -9.09 -1.69 -0.29
CA ASN A 114 -10.12 -1.13 -1.17
C ASN A 114 -9.97 -1.53 -2.65
N PHE A 115 -8.85 -2.14 -3.03
CA PHE A 115 -8.54 -2.50 -4.41
C PHE A 115 -7.68 -3.76 -4.48
N HIS A 116 -8.32 -4.90 -4.73
CA HIS A 116 -7.68 -6.23 -4.69
C HIS A 116 -8.13 -7.12 -5.86
N PRO A 117 -7.79 -6.79 -7.12
CA PRO A 117 -7.91 -7.71 -8.24
C PRO A 117 -7.13 -9.01 -8.00
N GLU A 118 -7.44 -10.05 -8.79
CA GLU A 118 -6.89 -11.40 -8.61
C GLU A 118 -5.36 -11.44 -8.56
N GLU A 119 -4.68 -10.60 -9.33
CA GLU A 119 -3.22 -10.49 -9.33
C GLU A 119 -2.68 -10.05 -7.96
N ILE A 120 -3.32 -9.09 -7.31
CA ILE A 120 -2.92 -8.62 -5.97
C ILE A 120 -3.16 -9.71 -4.94
N VAL A 121 -4.34 -10.34 -4.96
CA VAL A 121 -4.67 -11.45 -4.05
C VAL A 121 -3.67 -12.59 -4.21
N ARG A 122 -3.30 -12.92 -5.45
CA ARG A 122 -2.30 -13.93 -5.77
C ARG A 122 -0.93 -13.59 -5.17
N GLU A 123 -0.50 -12.34 -5.25
CA GLU A 123 0.77 -11.89 -4.65
C GLU A 123 0.75 -11.97 -3.12
N LEU A 124 -0.35 -11.60 -2.47
CA LEU A 124 -0.50 -11.79 -1.01
C LEU A 124 -0.35 -13.27 -0.63
N ILE A 125 -1.06 -14.17 -1.34
CA ILE A 125 -1.02 -15.61 -1.07
C ILE A 125 0.40 -16.17 -1.28
N GLN A 126 1.06 -15.80 -2.38
CA GLN A 126 2.44 -16.22 -2.61
C GLN A 126 3.40 -15.65 -1.56
N GLY A 127 3.16 -14.41 -1.14
CA GLY A 127 3.98 -13.72 -0.15
C GLY A 127 3.97 -14.40 1.21
N LEU A 128 2.88 -15.07 1.60
CA LEU A 128 2.84 -15.87 2.84
C LEU A 128 3.96 -16.91 2.93
N LEU A 129 4.40 -17.44 1.78
CA LEU A 129 5.40 -18.49 1.69
C LEU A 129 6.81 -17.96 1.39
N LYS A 130 6.92 -16.76 0.80
CA LYS A 130 8.18 -16.22 0.26
C LYS A 130 8.73 -15.02 1.03
N ARG A 131 7.85 -14.21 1.63
CA ARG A 131 8.24 -12.98 2.34
C ARG A 131 8.65 -13.27 3.78
N GLU A 132 9.31 -12.29 4.36
CA GLU A 132 9.74 -12.28 5.75
C GLU A 132 8.56 -12.53 6.70
N GLY A 133 8.85 -13.13 7.86
CA GLY A 133 7.83 -13.51 8.84
C GLY A 133 6.90 -12.35 9.22
N GLU A 134 7.46 -11.18 9.53
CA GLU A 134 6.68 -9.98 9.84
C GLU A 134 5.72 -9.59 8.70
N VAL A 135 6.19 -9.58 7.44
CA VAL A 135 5.36 -9.24 6.27
C VAL A 135 4.26 -10.27 6.05
N ALA A 136 4.58 -11.55 6.20
CA ALA A 136 3.61 -12.63 6.02
C ALA A 136 2.48 -12.61 7.05
N VAL A 137 2.75 -12.16 8.29
CA VAL A 137 1.68 -11.91 9.28
C VAL A 137 0.67 -10.91 8.72
N HIS A 138 1.15 -9.82 8.12
CA HIS A 138 0.30 -8.78 7.55
C HIS A 138 -0.50 -9.27 6.33
N PHE A 139 0.11 -10.09 5.47
CA PHE A 139 -0.60 -10.70 4.34
C PHE A 139 -1.68 -11.68 4.80
N ALA A 140 -1.43 -12.45 5.87
CA ALA A 140 -2.41 -13.39 6.40
C ALA A 140 -3.65 -12.66 6.93
N ALA A 141 -3.44 -11.57 7.67
CA ALA A 141 -4.51 -10.73 8.18
C ALA A 141 -5.32 -10.08 7.05
N MET A 142 -4.65 -9.52 6.04
CA MET A 142 -5.32 -8.90 4.89
C MET A 142 -6.14 -9.93 4.09
N LEU A 143 -5.63 -11.14 3.89
CA LEU A 143 -6.37 -12.21 3.21
C LEU A 143 -7.61 -12.65 4.00
N PHE A 144 -7.56 -12.69 5.33
CA PHE A 144 -8.77 -12.96 6.12
C PHE A 144 -9.85 -11.91 5.90
N TYR A 145 -9.46 -10.64 5.90
CA TYR A 145 -10.38 -9.54 5.63
C TYR A 145 -10.98 -9.64 4.20
N ILE A 146 -10.14 -9.78 3.17
CA ILE A 146 -10.58 -9.90 1.76
C ILE A 146 -11.58 -11.06 1.57
N TYR A 147 -11.38 -12.19 2.26
CA TYR A 147 -12.27 -13.36 2.19
C TYR A 147 -13.42 -13.35 3.20
N GLY A 148 -13.66 -12.21 3.88
CA GLY A 148 -14.78 -12.03 4.82
C GLY A 148 -14.70 -12.92 6.06
N LYS A 149 -13.49 -13.24 6.52
CA LYS A 149 -13.22 -14.00 7.76
C LYS A 149 -12.88 -13.12 8.95
N ALA A 150 -12.76 -11.82 8.72
CA ALA A 150 -12.51 -10.79 9.73
C ALA A 150 -13.22 -9.51 9.29
N ASP A 151 -13.70 -8.72 10.25
CA ASP A 151 -14.39 -7.44 9.99
C ASP A 151 -13.42 -6.28 9.74
N SER A 152 -12.14 -6.46 10.04
CA SER A 152 -11.09 -5.48 9.76
C SER A 152 -9.77 -6.16 9.38
N PRO A 153 -8.90 -5.48 8.61
CA PRO A 153 -7.50 -5.84 8.52
C PRO A 153 -6.90 -5.81 9.94
N PHE A 154 -6.28 -6.92 10.38
CA PHE A 154 -5.75 -7.09 11.75
C PHE A 154 -6.77 -7.24 12.87
N ASP A 155 -7.84 -7.98 12.62
CA ASP A 155 -8.73 -8.45 13.68
C ASP A 155 -7.97 -9.13 14.85
N LEU A 156 -8.29 -8.68 16.07
CA LEU A 156 -7.68 -9.13 17.32
C LEU A 156 -8.01 -10.59 17.65
N GLU A 157 -9.19 -11.07 17.26
CA GLU A 157 -9.60 -12.46 17.55
C GLU A 157 -8.68 -13.47 16.84
N ASN A 158 -8.30 -13.16 15.60
CA ASN A 158 -7.44 -14.01 14.78
C ASN A 158 -5.94 -13.67 14.90
N ARG A 159 -5.56 -12.66 15.69
CA ARG A 159 -4.16 -12.21 15.85
C ARG A 159 -3.20 -13.34 16.18
N THR A 160 -3.57 -14.23 17.11
CA THR A 160 -2.72 -15.37 17.50
C THR A 160 -2.47 -16.32 16.32
N PHE A 161 -3.44 -16.49 15.43
CA PHE A 161 -3.26 -17.29 14.23
C PHE A 161 -2.31 -16.61 13.23
N PHE A 162 -2.51 -15.32 12.96
CA PHE A 162 -1.66 -14.57 12.03
C PHE A 162 -0.19 -14.57 12.46
N LEU A 163 0.07 -14.38 13.76
CA LEU A 163 1.42 -14.34 14.32
C LEU A 163 2.21 -15.64 14.11
N LYS A 164 1.55 -16.78 13.89
CA LYS A 164 2.25 -18.04 13.55
C LYS A 164 3.06 -17.93 12.26
N PHE A 165 2.65 -17.06 11.33
CA PHE A 165 3.42 -16.80 10.11
C PHE A 165 4.77 -16.12 10.40
N ASN A 166 5.04 -15.61 11.60
CA ASN A 166 6.37 -15.14 11.95
C ASN A 166 7.31 -16.28 12.38
N THR A 167 7.56 -17.23 11.48
CA THR A 167 8.46 -18.38 11.70
C THR A 167 9.57 -18.43 10.66
N HIS A 168 10.78 -18.85 11.04
CA HIS A 168 11.86 -19.07 10.08
C HIS A 168 11.85 -20.49 9.47
N GLU A 169 11.02 -21.39 10.01
CA GLU A 169 10.96 -22.80 9.59
C GLU A 169 10.04 -23.00 8.38
N PRO A 170 10.56 -23.41 7.21
CA PRO A 170 9.75 -23.55 6.00
C PRO A 170 8.65 -24.63 6.11
N SER A 171 8.89 -25.69 6.88
CA SER A 171 7.94 -26.77 7.11
C SER A 171 6.74 -26.28 7.94
N GLU A 172 7.00 -25.56 9.02
CA GLU A 172 5.96 -24.89 9.83
C GLU A 172 5.18 -23.89 8.97
N ARG A 173 5.89 -23.08 8.19
CA ARG A 173 5.28 -22.10 7.29
C ARG A 173 4.27 -22.75 6.34
N LYS A 174 4.65 -23.86 5.70
CA LYS A 174 3.77 -24.61 4.79
C LYS A 174 2.58 -25.23 5.52
N ALA A 175 2.75 -25.68 6.77
CA ALA A 175 1.65 -26.21 7.57
C ALA A 175 0.62 -25.12 7.90
N ILE A 176 1.08 -23.96 8.37
CA ILE A 176 0.22 -22.81 8.68
C ILE A 176 -0.48 -22.29 7.41
N PHE A 177 0.23 -22.24 6.28
CA PHE A 177 -0.34 -21.87 4.99
C PHE A 177 -1.51 -22.79 4.58
N ARG A 178 -1.37 -24.11 4.73
CA ARG A 178 -2.47 -25.05 4.48
C ARG A 178 -3.67 -24.80 5.39
N GLU A 179 -3.42 -24.52 6.68
CA GLU A 179 -4.48 -24.15 7.62
C GLU A 179 -5.20 -22.87 7.18
N LEU A 180 -4.45 -21.83 6.77
CA LEU A 180 -5.01 -20.57 6.27
C LEU A 180 -5.90 -20.83 5.05
N CYS A 181 -5.40 -21.55 4.04
CA CYS A 181 -6.16 -21.88 2.84
C CYS A 181 -7.46 -22.63 3.15
N GLY A 182 -7.46 -23.54 4.13
CA GLY A 182 -8.67 -24.20 4.61
C GLY A 182 -9.68 -23.21 5.22
N LYS A 183 -9.21 -22.22 5.99
CA LYS A 183 -10.07 -21.19 6.61
C LYS A 183 -10.68 -20.23 5.59
N ILE A 184 -9.93 -19.85 4.55
CA ILE A 184 -10.41 -18.93 3.50
C ILE A 184 -10.98 -19.63 2.26
N ASN A 185 -11.06 -20.97 2.27
CA ASN A 185 -11.58 -21.80 1.17
C ASN A 185 -10.84 -21.62 -0.17
N VAL A 186 -9.50 -21.58 -0.13
CA VAL A 186 -8.63 -21.47 -1.31
C VAL A 186 -7.88 -22.79 -1.53
N ASN A 187 -7.68 -23.19 -2.80
CA ASN A 187 -6.90 -24.37 -3.13
C ASN A 187 -5.40 -24.12 -2.94
N CYS A 188 -4.84 -24.63 -1.83
CA CYS A 188 -3.44 -24.45 -1.47
C CYS A 188 -2.44 -25.14 -2.42
N ILE A 189 -2.85 -26.19 -3.13
CA ILE A 189 -1.96 -27.01 -3.96
C ILE A 189 -1.38 -26.18 -5.10
N GLU A 190 -2.18 -25.29 -5.70
CA GLU A 190 -1.76 -24.43 -6.80
C GLU A 190 -0.51 -23.58 -6.45
N TYR A 191 -0.39 -23.19 -5.18
CA TYR A 191 0.67 -22.32 -4.70
C TYR A 191 1.88 -23.09 -4.17
N LEU A 192 1.65 -24.26 -3.57
CA LEU A 192 2.72 -25.09 -3.00
C LEU A 192 3.60 -25.74 -4.07
N ASP A 193 3.01 -26.15 -5.21
CA ASP A 193 3.74 -26.83 -6.30
C ASP A 193 4.63 -25.87 -7.11
N ARG A 194 4.39 -24.56 -7.01
CA ARG A 194 5.13 -23.52 -7.74
C ARG A 194 6.38 -23.03 -7.00
N ILE A 195 6.62 -23.48 -5.77
CA ILE A 195 7.82 -23.13 -5.00
C ILE A 195 8.83 -24.28 -5.11
N LYS A 196 9.75 -24.17 -6.08
CA LYS A 196 11.00 -24.93 -6.03
C LYS A 196 11.84 -24.30 -4.92
N ILE A 197 12.04 -25.04 -3.83
CA ILE A 197 13.04 -24.72 -2.79
C ILE A 197 14.42 -25.04 -3.37
#